data_AF-A0A6N7H6I0-F1
#
_entry.id   AF-A0A6N7H6I0-F1
#
_cell.length_a   1.000
_cell.length_b   1.000
_cell.length_c   1.000
_cell.angle_alpha   90.00
_cell.angle_beta   90.00
_cell.angle_gamma   90.00
#
_symmetry.space_group_name_H-M   'P 1'
#
loop_
_entity.id
_entity.type
_entity.pdbx_description
1 polymer ?
#
loop_
_entity_poly.entity_id
_entity_poly.type
_entity_poly.pdbx_seq_one_letter_code
_entity_poly.pdbx_strand_id
1 'polypeptide(L)' 'MRDRIGSWGAAEFDRRFGVALRGFAGWAREWLTIVHSAGADAMRSTYLEVLAGAAKPAEAHILVPE' A
#
# COMPACT_ATOMS: atom_id res chain seq x y z
N MET A 1 -7.70 -15.94 0.01
CA MET A 1 -6.66 -16.38 0.97
C MET A 1 -7.09 -17.64 1.73
N ARG A 2 -8.28 -17.66 2.35
CA ARG A 2 -8.79 -18.82 3.12
C ARG A 2 -8.71 -20.16 2.38
N ASP A 3 -9.17 -20.22 1.13
CA ASP A 3 -9.12 -21.47 0.35
C ASP A 3 -7.68 -21.95 0.08
N ARG A 4 -6.76 -21.01 -0.14
CA ARG A 4 -5.33 -21.32 -0.39
C ARG A 4 -4.61 -21.79 0.86
N ILE A 5 -4.95 -21.19 2.01
CA ILE A 5 -4.46 -21.65 3.32
C ILE A 5 -4.96 -23.07 3.59
N GLY A 6 -6.25 -23.35 3.32
CA GLY A 6 -6.83 -24.68 3.47
C GLY A 6 -6.19 -25.73 2.54
N SER A 7 -5.91 -25.37 1.29
CA SER A 7 -5.35 -26.32 0.30
C SER A 7 -3.85 -26.55 0.42
N TRP A 8 -3.08 -25.53 0.83
CA TRP A 8 -1.61 -25.58 0.81
C TRP A 8 -1.00 -25.67 2.22
N GLY A 9 -1.78 -25.37 3.26
CA GLY A 9 -1.26 -25.13 4.60
C GLY A 9 -0.76 -23.71 4.78
N ALA A 10 -0.81 -23.22 6.02
CA ALA A 10 -0.45 -21.85 6.36
C ALA A 10 1.00 -21.50 5.99
N ALA A 11 1.96 -22.37 6.33
CA ALA A 11 3.39 -22.13 6.07
C ALA A 11 3.70 -21.98 4.57
N GLU A 12 3.12 -22.83 3.73
CA GLU A 12 3.33 -22.77 2.28
C GLU A 12 2.61 -21.57 1.64
N PHE A 13 1.43 -21.24 2.15
CA PHE A 13 0.74 -20.00 1.77
C PHE A 13 1.62 -18.78 2.09
N ASP A 14 2.15 -18.67 3.31
CA ASP A 14 3.01 -17.56 3.73
C ASP A 14 4.26 -17.45 2.86
N ARG A 15 4.89 -18.58 2.55
CA ARG A 15 6.06 -18.61 1.66
C ARG A 15 5.74 -18.07 0.27
N ARG A 16 4.67 -18.57 -0.37
CA ARG A 16 4.26 -18.15 -1.72
C ARG A 16 3.80 -16.70 -1.75
N PHE A 17 2.98 -16.32 -0.78
CA PHE A 17 2.46 -14.97 -0.66
C PHE A 17 3.61 -13.97 -0.43
N GLY A 18 4.56 -14.30 0.45
CA GLY A 18 5.73 -13.46 0.70
C GLY A 18 6.60 -13.26 -0.55
N VAL A 19 6.79 -14.28 -1.39
CA VAL A 19 7.50 -14.15 -2.68
C VAL A 19 6.74 -13.21 -3.62
N ALA A 20 5.44 -13.42 -3.79
CA ALA A 20 4.61 -12.59 -4.67
C ALA A 20 4.56 -11.13 -4.19
N LEU A 21 4.38 -10.92 -2.88
CA LEU A 21 4.31 -9.59 -2.27
C LEU A 21 5.63 -8.83 -2.42
N ARG A 22 6.78 -9.48 -2.23
CA ARG A 22 8.09 -8.85 -2.46
C ARG A 22 8.29 -8.46 -3.91
N GLY A 23 7.91 -9.33 -4.85
CA GLY A 23 7.97 -9.02 -6.28
C GLY A 23 7.09 -7.82 -6.65
N PHE A 24 5.84 -7.81 -6.18
CA PHE A 24 4.94 -6.69 -6.36
C PHE A 24 5.47 -5.39 -5.74
N ALA A 25 5.96 -5.43 -4.49
CA ALA A 25 6.50 -4.26 -3.81
C ALA A 25 7.74 -3.70 -4.54
N GLY A 26 8.59 -4.58 -5.09
CA GLY A 26 9.72 -4.17 -5.94
C GLY A 26 9.24 -3.40 -7.17
N TRP A 27 8.37 -4.01 -7.97
CA TRP A 27 7.78 -3.38 -9.16
C TRP A 27 7.05 -2.07 -8.85
N ALA A 28 6.27 -2.03 -7.76
CA ALA A 28 5.52 -0.85 -7.37
C ALA A 28 6.45 0.33 -7.03
N ARG A 29 7.61 0.07 -6.40
CA ARG A 29 8.61 1.09 -6.08
C ARG A 29 9.31 1.68 -7.30
N GLU A 30 9.21 1.06 -8.47
CA GLU A 30 9.81 1.59 -9.70
C GLU A 30 9.06 2.82 -10.23
N TRP A 31 7.77 2.96 -9.89
CA TRP A 31 6.92 4.04 -10.41
C TRP A 31 6.17 4.83 -9.32
N LEU A 32 6.04 4.28 -8.11
CA LEU A 32 5.45 4.98 -6.97
C LEU A 32 6.47 5.80 -6.18
N THR A 33 6.09 7.03 -5.85
CA THR A 33 6.71 7.86 -4.83
C THR A 33 5.93 7.71 -3.53
N ILE A 34 6.58 7.22 -2.46
CA ILE A 34 5.91 7.14 -1.16
C ILE A 34 6.06 8.47 -0.43
N VAL A 35 4.93 9.09 -0.10
CA VAL A 35 4.84 10.36 0.62
C VAL A 35 4.37 10.07 2.03
N HIS A 36 5.24 10.32 3.02
CA HIS A 36 4.89 10.20 4.43
C HIS A 36 4.48 11.56 4.98
N SER A 37 3.36 11.62 5.69
CA SER A 37 2.93 12.85 6.36
C SER A 37 2.19 12.52 7.65
N ALA A 38 2.17 13.49 8.57
CA ALA A 38 1.59 13.32 9.90
C ALA A 38 0.70 14.51 10.26
N GLY A 39 -0.25 14.27 11.17
CA GLY A 39 -1.11 15.29 11.74
C GLY A 39 -2.38 15.57 10.94
N ALA A 40 -3.33 16.23 11.61
CA ALA A 40 -4.68 16.46 11.10
C ALA A 40 -4.71 17.30 9.82
N ASP A 41 -3.81 18.28 9.69
CA ASP A 41 -3.76 19.14 8.51
C ASP A 41 -3.24 18.41 7.27
N ALA A 42 -2.22 17.56 7.43
CA ALA A 42 -1.74 16.71 6.33
C ALA A 42 -2.80 15.72 5.86
N MET A 43 -3.55 15.13 6.80
CA MET A 43 -4.70 14.27 6.48
C MET A 43 -5.77 15.04 5.70
N ARG A 44 -6.15 16.24 6.17
CA ARG A 44 -7.17 17.06 5.52
C ARG A 44 -6.75 17.46 4.11
N SER A 45 -5.53 17.96 3.92
CA SER A 45 -5.03 18.38 2.60
C SER A 45 -5.05 17.22 1.61
N THR A 46 -4.45 16.08 2.00
CA THR A 46 -4.37 14.89 1.14
C THR A 46 -5.78 14.40 0.76
N TYR A 47 -6.71 14.38 1.71
CA TYR A 47 -8.10 14.00 1.43
C TYR A 47 -8.76 14.94 0.42
N LEU A 48 -8.58 16.26 0.57
CA LEU A 48 -9.13 17.24 -0.36
C LEU A 48 -8.52 17.13 -1.76
N GLU A 49 -7.22 16.86 -1.86
CA GLU A 49 -6.52 16.64 -3.14
C GLU A 49 -7.05 15.38 -3.86
N VAL A 50 -7.25 14.28 -3.14
CA VAL A 50 -7.86 13.06 -3.69
C VAL A 50 -9.30 13.32 -4.12
N LEU A 51 -10.08 13.99 -3.27
CA LEU A 51 -11.49 14.32 -3.54
C LEU A 51 -11.63 15.20 -4.79
N ALA A 52 -10.70 16.14 -4.99
CA ALA A 52 -10.66 17.02 -6.16
C ALA A 52 -10.11 16.33 -7.42
N GLY A 53 -9.61 15.09 -7.33
CA GLY A 53 -8.95 14.40 -8.44
C GLY A 53 -7.58 14.99 -8.80
N ALA A 54 -6.98 15.77 -7.90
CA ALA A 54 -5.68 16.41 -8.09
C ALA A 54 -4.50 15.56 -7.59
N ALA A 55 -4.77 14.54 -6.77
CA ALA A 55 -3.75 13.61 -6.29
C ALA A 55 -3.09 12.86 -7.46
N LYS A 56 -1.75 12.80 -7.46
CA LYS A 56 -1.03 12.13 -8.55
C LYS A 56 -1.14 10.61 -8.37
N PRO A 57 -1.48 9.83 -9.42
CA PRO A 57 -1.55 8.37 -9.30
C PRO A 57 -0.23 7.70 -8.90
N ALA A 58 0.91 8.37 -9.17
CA ALA A 58 2.23 7.91 -8.80
C ALA A 58 2.59 8.22 -7.33
N GLU A 59 1.76 8.94 -6.57
CA GLU A 59 2.00 9.27 -5.17
C GLU A 59 1.21 8.34 -4.26
N ALA A 60 1.92 7.53 -3.48
CA ALA A 60 1.35 6.69 -2.45
C ALA A 60 1.49 7.38 -1.09
N HIS A 61 0.38 7.89 -0.56
CA HIS A 61 0.38 8.63 0.71
C HIS A 61 0.23 7.69 1.90
N ILE A 62 1.15 7.82 2.87
CA ILE A 62 1.07 7.19 4.19
C ILE A 62 0.85 8.30 5.21
N LEU A 63 -0.33 8.28 5.83
CA LEU A 63 -0.77 9.31 6.77
C LEU A 63 -0.89 8.71 8.17
N VAL A 64 -0.23 9.34 9.14
CA VAL A 64 -0.34 8.95 10.55
C VAL A 64 -0.97 10.09 11.36
N PRO A 65 -1.88 9.79 12.30
CA PRO A 65 -2.31 10.78 13.29
C PRO A 65 -1.11 11.15 14.20
N GLU A 66 -1.04 12.40 14.65
CA GLU A 66 -0.10 12.80 15.73
C GLU A 66 -0.42 12.09 17.06
#